data_AF-A7F9H2-F1
#
_entry.id   AF-A7F9H2-F1
#
_cell.length_a   1.000
_cell.length_b   1.000
_cell.length_c   1.000
_cell.angle_alpha   90.00
_cell.angle_beta   90.00
_cell.angle_gamma   90.00
#
_symmetry.space_group_name_H-M   'P 1'
#
loop_
_entity.id
_entity.type
_entity.pdbx_description
1 polymer ?
#
loop_
_entity_poly.entity_id
_entity_poly.type
_entity_poly.pdbx_seq_one_letter_code
_entity_poly.pdbx_strand_id
1 'polypeptide(L)'
;MTFHITPNWYPSLSDIQPNPNFPFANTSSPPKVFIGPLTPKEINYQHIRNMLRYTQSAKEKTTDGKKKITKDLELASTRLRVGGGEGRDGKERMRKVVVLKKSILVHESYEKDLDTCAVPLRIKEEELRSILKRQAWENGNPDYYEDCDFWFVPEEEDEEVLYEDGLGGIDGMEELEIGVWSDHGDTEM
;
A
#
# COMPACT_ATOMS: atom_id res chain seq x y z
N MET A 1 41.35 -20.27 -80.64
CA MET A 1 41.67 -19.13 -79.77
C MET A 1 40.80 -19.25 -78.53
N THR A 2 41.41 -19.51 -77.38
CA THR A 2 40.74 -19.59 -76.07
C THR A 2 40.65 -18.20 -75.47
N PHE A 3 39.44 -17.70 -75.22
CA PHE A 3 39.24 -16.44 -74.53
C PHE A 3 39.46 -16.66 -73.02
N HIS A 4 40.45 -15.98 -72.47
CA HIS A 4 40.67 -15.91 -71.02
C HIS A 4 39.62 -14.95 -70.41
N ILE A 5 38.80 -15.45 -69.51
CA ILE A 5 37.87 -14.64 -68.71
C ILE A 5 38.72 -13.88 -67.68
N THR A 6 38.70 -12.55 -67.75
CA THR A 6 39.28 -11.67 -66.73
C THR A 6 38.52 -11.82 -65.41
N PRO A 7 39.18 -11.89 -64.25
CA PRO A 7 38.50 -11.95 -62.96
C PRO A 7 37.74 -10.63 -62.73
N ASN A 8 36.43 -10.74 -62.52
CA ASN A 8 35.57 -9.62 -62.14
C ASN A 8 35.89 -9.20 -60.71
N TRP A 9 36.50 -8.03 -60.54
CA TRP A 9 36.78 -7.39 -59.24
C TRP A 9 35.52 -6.74 -58.63
N TYR A 10 34.37 -7.40 -58.70
CA TYR A 10 33.19 -6.91 -57.99
C TYR A 10 33.31 -7.32 -56.51
N PRO A 11 33.15 -6.37 -55.57
CA PRO A 11 33.06 -6.70 -54.15
C PRO A 11 31.97 -7.74 -53.94
N SER A 12 32.24 -8.72 -53.07
CA SER A 12 31.20 -9.66 -52.65
C SER A 12 30.03 -8.89 -52.04
N LEU A 13 28.81 -9.44 -52.07
CA LEU A 13 27.67 -8.91 -51.31
C LEU A 13 28.00 -8.73 -49.81
N SER A 14 28.97 -9.49 -49.30
CA SER A 14 29.49 -9.38 -47.93
C SER A 14 30.57 -8.30 -47.74
N ASP A 15 31.10 -7.69 -48.80
CA ASP A 15 32.04 -6.55 -48.77
C ASP A 15 31.32 -5.19 -48.89
N ILE A 16 29.99 -5.21 -49.06
CA ILE A 16 29.18 -4.00 -49.05
C ILE A 16 29.12 -3.51 -47.60
N GLN A 17 29.90 -2.47 -47.29
CA GLN A 17 29.71 -1.73 -46.04
C GLN A 17 28.24 -1.30 -45.94
N PRO A 18 27.58 -1.46 -44.77
CA PRO A 18 26.21 -1.01 -44.61
C PRO A 18 26.17 0.47 -44.96
N ASN A 19 25.24 0.84 -45.85
CA ASN A 19 25.07 2.21 -46.27
C ASN A 19 24.88 3.09 -45.01
N PRO A 20 25.74 4.07 -44.73
CA PRO A 20 25.64 4.91 -43.54
C PRO A 20 24.36 5.75 -43.51
N ASN A 21 23.68 5.89 -44.65
CA ASN A 21 22.37 6.54 -44.76
C ASN A 21 21.19 5.56 -44.69
N PHE A 22 21.45 4.26 -44.49
CA PHE A 22 20.40 3.30 -44.22
C PHE A 22 20.16 3.27 -42.71
N PRO A 23 19.02 3.79 -42.21
CA PRO A 23 18.71 3.66 -40.80
C PRO A 23 18.68 2.18 -40.48
N PHE A 24 19.40 1.79 -39.42
CA PHE A 24 19.41 0.44 -38.89
C PHE A 24 18.00 -0.16 -38.97
N ALA A 25 17.87 -1.36 -39.54
CA ALA A 25 16.61 -2.06 -39.55
C ALA A 25 16.08 -2.07 -38.11
N ASN A 26 14.83 -1.63 -37.93
CA ASN A 26 14.12 -1.58 -36.65
C ASN A 26 14.00 -3.00 -36.06
N THR A 27 15.07 -3.53 -35.48
CA THR A 27 15.10 -4.76 -34.67
C THR A 27 15.68 -4.49 -33.29
N SER A 28 15.32 -3.35 -32.74
CA SER A 28 15.22 -3.14 -31.31
C SER A 28 14.04 -2.20 -31.13
N SER A 29 12.94 -2.70 -30.57
CA SER A 29 11.89 -1.82 -30.04
C SER A 29 12.59 -0.69 -29.29
N PRO A 30 12.32 0.60 -29.58
CA PRO A 30 12.86 1.66 -28.74
C PRO A 30 12.51 1.30 -27.30
N PRO A 31 13.41 1.50 -26.32
CA PRO A 31 13.05 1.25 -24.94
C PRO A 31 11.72 1.96 -24.70
N LYS A 32 10.70 1.23 -24.20
CA LYS A 32 9.38 1.78 -23.83
C LYS A 32 9.52 2.76 -22.64
N VAL A 33 10.60 3.52 -22.56
CA VAL A 33 10.79 4.61 -21.63
C VAL A 33 9.96 5.75 -22.18
N PHE A 34 8.87 6.03 -21.49
CA PHE A 34 7.99 7.14 -21.78
C PHE A 34 8.76 8.46 -21.62
N ILE A 35 9.02 9.17 -22.72
CA ILE A 35 9.67 10.51 -22.73
C ILE A 35 8.60 11.62 -22.85
N GLY A 36 7.35 11.33 -22.48
CA GLY A 36 6.23 12.28 -22.51
C GLY A 36 5.84 12.77 -21.11
N PRO A 37 5.33 14.01 -20.96
CA PRO A 37 4.68 14.42 -19.73
C PRO A 37 3.40 13.61 -19.50
N LEU A 38 3.06 13.40 -18.24
CA LEU A 38 1.85 12.68 -17.85
C LEU A 38 0.58 13.37 -18.33
N THR A 39 -0.38 12.56 -18.82
CA THR A 39 -1.72 13.05 -19.11
C THR A 39 -2.46 13.41 -17.81
N PRO A 40 -3.41 14.36 -17.84
CA PRO A 40 -4.20 14.70 -16.65
C PRO A 40 -4.92 13.51 -16.00
N LYS A 41 -5.30 12.50 -16.79
CA LYS A 41 -5.94 11.29 -16.27
C LYS A 41 -4.96 10.39 -15.52
N GLU A 42 -3.73 10.24 -16.03
CA GLU A 42 -2.67 9.49 -15.35
C GLU A 42 -2.24 10.19 -14.05
N ILE A 43 -2.14 11.54 -14.05
CA ILE A 43 -1.87 12.32 -12.82
C ILE A 43 -2.96 12.09 -11.78
N ASN A 44 -4.23 12.15 -12.20
CA ASN A 44 -5.36 11.92 -11.30
C ASN A 44 -5.38 10.48 -10.75
N TYR A 45 -5.04 9.51 -11.60
CA TYR A 45 -4.92 8.11 -11.19
C TYR A 45 -3.83 7.92 -10.12
N GLN A 46 -2.63 8.47 -10.34
CA GLN A 46 -1.57 8.46 -9.34
C GLN A 46 -1.97 9.16 -8.03
N HIS A 47 -2.67 10.30 -8.11
CA HIS A 47 -3.15 11.00 -6.93
C HIS A 47 -4.10 10.14 -6.09
N ILE A 48 -5.07 9.46 -6.72
CA ILE A 48 -6.01 8.58 -6.02
C ILE A 48 -5.27 7.39 -5.40
N ARG A 49 -4.31 6.79 -6.10
CA ARG A 49 -3.49 5.71 -5.54
C ARG A 49 -2.69 6.16 -4.32
N ASN A 50 -2.10 7.36 -4.37
CA ASN A 50 -1.38 7.93 -3.23
C ASN A 50 -2.31 8.15 -2.01
N MET A 51 -3.54 8.61 -2.24
CA MET A 51 -4.54 8.76 -1.18
C MET A 51 -4.96 7.41 -0.58
N LEU A 52 -5.12 6.37 -1.41
CA LEU A 52 -5.39 5.01 -0.95
C LEU A 52 -4.24 4.46 -0.11
N ARG A 53 -2.99 4.65 -0.56
CA ARG A 53 -1.78 4.26 0.20
C ARG A 53 -1.71 4.96 1.54
N TYR A 54 -1.89 6.28 1.55
CA TYR A 54 -1.95 7.05 2.79
C TYR A 54 -3.02 6.50 3.76
N THR A 55 -4.20 6.16 3.24
CA THR A 55 -5.30 5.61 4.04
C THR A 55 -4.95 4.27 4.66
N GLN A 56 -4.28 3.39 3.89
CA GLN A 56 -3.80 2.10 4.37
C GLN A 56 -2.73 2.27 5.46
N SER A 57 -1.67 3.05 5.22
CA SER A 57 -0.62 3.28 6.21
C SER A 57 -1.14 3.98 7.48
N ALA A 58 -2.11 4.90 7.33
CA ALA A 58 -2.77 5.52 8.47
C ALA A 58 -3.57 4.50 9.30
N LYS A 59 -4.23 3.53 8.63
CA LYS A 59 -4.96 2.46 9.30
C LYS A 59 -4.03 1.56 10.10
N GLU A 60 -2.93 1.12 9.51
CA GLU A 60 -1.91 0.30 10.18
C GLU A 60 -1.37 0.99 11.44
N LYS A 61 -0.95 2.26 11.32
CA LYS A 61 -0.50 3.07 12.46
C LYS A 61 -1.58 3.21 13.55
N THR A 62 -2.83 3.38 13.16
CA THR A 62 -3.96 3.50 14.10
C THR A 62 -4.20 2.18 14.82
N THR A 63 -4.17 1.06 14.10
CA THR A 63 -4.32 -0.27 14.67
C THR A 63 -3.21 -0.59 15.66
N ASP A 64 -1.96 -0.23 15.36
CA ASP A 64 -0.84 -0.44 16.29
C ASP A 64 -0.91 0.47 17.52
N GLY A 65 -1.31 1.74 17.34
CA GLY A 65 -1.63 2.63 18.45
C GLY A 65 -2.72 2.08 19.35
N LYS A 66 -3.80 1.54 18.75
CA LYS A 66 -4.91 0.90 19.47
C LYS A 66 -4.42 -0.31 20.27
N LYS A 67 -3.62 -1.21 19.68
CA LYS A 67 -3.04 -2.37 20.39
C LYS A 67 -2.28 -1.96 21.64
N LYS A 68 -1.47 -0.90 21.57
CA LYS A 68 -0.74 -0.36 22.72
C LYS A 68 -1.69 0.11 23.82
N ILE A 69 -2.72 0.88 23.46
CA ILE A 69 -3.71 1.40 24.41
C ILE A 69 -4.52 0.25 25.04
N THR A 70 -4.84 -0.80 24.29
CA THR A 70 -5.53 -1.99 24.81
C THR A 70 -4.70 -2.69 25.88
N LYS A 71 -3.40 -2.91 25.64
CA LYS A 71 -2.49 -3.48 26.66
C LYS A 71 -2.43 -2.60 27.92
N ASP A 72 -2.34 -1.28 27.74
CA ASP A 72 -2.35 -0.33 28.86
C ASP A 72 -3.68 -0.38 29.64
N LEU A 73 -4.80 -0.59 28.95
CA LEU A 73 -6.12 -0.71 29.56
C LEU A 73 -6.24 -1.99 30.39
N GLU A 74 -5.73 -3.12 29.90
CA GLU A 74 -5.70 -4.39 30.63
C GLU A 74 -4.90 -4.26 31.92
N LEU A 75 -3.71 -3.65 31.84
CA LEU A 75 -2.87 -3.39 33.01
C LEU A 75 -3.55 -2.41 33.98
N ALA A 76 -4.13 -1.32 33.49
CA ALA A 76 -4.85 -0.35 34.32
C ALA A 76 -6.05 -0.97 35.03
N SER A 77 -6.80 -1.84 34.33
CA SER A 77 -7.95 -2.56 34.87
C SER A 77 -7.52 -3.56 35.95
N THR A 78 -6.41 -4.27 35.73
CA THR A 78 -5.82 -5.17 36.74
C THR A 78 -5.39 -4.41 37.99
N ARG A 79 -4.70 -3.27 37.83
CA ARG A 79 -4.31 -2.41 38.95
C ARG A 79 -5.49 -1.85 39.71
N LEU A 80 -6.58 -1.49 39.02
CA LEU A 80 -7.81 -1.04 39.66
C LEU A 80 -8.47 -2.18 40.45
N ARG A 81 -8.51 -3.40 39.90
CA ARG A 81 -9.05 -4.59 40.56
C ARG A 81 -8.28 -4.95 41.84
N VAL A 82 -6.95 -4.86 41.81
CA VAL A 82 -6.09 -5.19 42.97
C VAL A 82 -6.06 -4.06 44.00
N GLY A 83 -5.91 -2.81 43.56
CA GLY A 83 -5.74 -1.65 44.45
C GLY A 83 -7.04 -0.99 44.92
N GLY A 84 -8.20 -1.37 44.37
CA GLY A 84 -9.50 -0.76 44.66
C GLY A 84 -9.69 0.64 44.07
N GLY A 85 -10.94 1.10 44.08
CA GLY A 85 -11.37 2.41 43.56
C GLY A 85 -11.49 3.51 44.61
N GLU A 86 -11.20 3.22 45.87
CA GLU A 86 -11.39 4.16 46.98
C GLU A 86 -10.20 5.12 47.19
N GLY A 87 -10.48 6.25 47.83
CA GLY A 87 -9.47 7.29 48.07
C GLY A 87 -9.07 8.08 46.83
N ARG A 88 -8.05 8.94 46.99
CA ARG A 88 -7.53 9.79 45.90
C ARG A 88 -6.94 8.93 44.78
N ASP A 89 -6.10 7.96 45.15
CA ASP A 89 -5.38 7.12 44.20
C ASP A 89 -6.31 6.12 43.49
N GLY A 90 -7.37 5.64 44.16
CA GLY A 90 -8.40 4.81 43.55
C GLY A 90 -9.22 5.56 42.51
N LYS A 91 -9.60 6.82 42.80
CA LYS A 91 -10.25 7.70 41.81
C LYS A 91 -9.36 7.94 40.60
N GLU A 92 -8.05 8.09 40.79
CA GLU A 92 -7.11 8.27 39.69
C GLU A 92 -6.98 7.01 38.82
N ARG A 93 -6.92 5.82 39.43
CA ARG A 93 -6.96 4.53 38.70
C ARG A 93 -8.24 4.38 37.87
N MET A 94 -9.41 4.71 38.44
CA MET A 94 -10.68 4.69 37.70
C MET A 94 -10.67 5.65 36.51
N ARG A 95 -10.20 6.89 36.71
CA ARG A 95 -10.07 7.87 35.63
C ARG A 95 -9.18 7.37 34.51
N LYS A 96 -8.03 6.76 34.84
CA LYS A 96 -7.12 6.17 33.85
C LYS A 96 -7.83 5.13 32.99
N VAL A 97 -8.56 4.20 33.59
CA VAL A 97 -9.36 3.18 32.86
C VAL A 97 -10.38 3.84 31.93
N VAL A 98 -11.12 4.85 32.41
CA VAL A 98 -12.11 5.56 31.60
C VAL A 98 -11.47 6.28 30.40
N VAL A 99 -10.34 6.95 30.61
CA VAL A 99 -9.61 7.65 29.54
C VAL A 99 -9.12 6.67 28.49
N LEU A 100 -8.53 5.53 28.90
CA LEU A 100 -8.04 4.51 27.98
C LEU A 100 -9.19 3.91 27.15
N LYS A 101 -10.34 3.60 27.77
CA LYS A 101 -11.54 3.15 27.03
C LYS A 101 -12.00 4.17 25.99
N LYS A 102 -12.05 5.46 26.34
CA LYS A 102 -12.40 6.52 25.38
C LYS A 102 -11.38 6.63 24.25
N SER A 103 -10.09 6.47 24.56
CA SER A 103 -9.03 6.52 23.57
C SER A 103 -9.16 5.38 22.55
N ILE A 104 -9.54 4.17 22.97
CA ILE A 104 -9.84 3.05 22.06
C ILE A 104 -10.98 3.41 21.10
N LEU A 105 -12.08 3.96 21.62
CA LEU A 105 -13.23 4.37 20.80
C LEU A 105 -12.85 5.44 19.76
N VAL A 106 -11.94 6.36 20.09
CA VAL A 106 -11.43 7.35 19.13
C VAL A 106 -10.66 6.68 17.99
N HIS A 107 -9.83 5.68 18.29
CA HIS A 107 -9.09 4.94 17.26
C HIS A 107 -10.05 4.15 16.37
N GLU A 108 -11.07 3.49 16.95
CA GLU A 108 -12.09 2.76 16.18
C GLU A 108 -12.91 3.69 15.28
N SER A 109 -13.29 4.86 15.78
CA SER A 109 -13.98 5.86 14.97
C SER A 109 -13.11 6.33 13.81
N TYR A 110 -11.83 6.58 14.06
CA TYR A 110 -10.91 7.03 13.01
C TYR A 110 -10.68 5.94 11.95
N GLU A 111 -10.53 4.68 12.34
CA GLU A 111 -10.46 3.55 11.39
C GLU A 111 -11.70 3.48 10.50
N LYS A 112 -12.89 3.69 11.07
CA LYS A 112 -14.14 3.72 10.31
C LYS A 112 -14.20 4.88 9.32
N ASP A 113 -13.70 6.06 9.72
CA ASP A 113 -13.63 7.23 8.83
C ASP A 113 -12.66 6.98 7.67
N LEU A 114 -11.51 6.35 7.94
CA LEU A 114 -10.55 5.93 6.91
C LEU A 114 -11.20 4.94 5.91
N ASP A 115 -11.92 3.93 6.41
CA ASP A 115 -12.62 2.97 5.55
C ASP A 115 -13.70 3.64 4.70
N THR A 116 -14.46 4.57 5.29
CA THR A 116 -15.48 5.36 4.57
C THR A 116 -14.86 6.19 3.44
N CYS A 117 -13.66 6.72 3.64
CA CYS A 117 -12.92 7.46 2.62
C CYS A 117 -12.29 6.55 1.55
N ALA A 118 -11.83 5.36 1.94
CA ALA A 118 -11.18 4.41 1.03
C ALA A 118 -12.14 3.85 -0.04
N VAL A 119 -13.39 3.58 0.32
CA VAL A 119 -14.39 2.98 -0.59
C VAL A 119 -14.59 3.80 -1.88
N PRO A 120 -14.95 5.10 -1.84
CA PRO A 120 -15.14 5.88 -3.06
C PRO A 120 -13.83 6.08 -3.84
N LEU A 121 -12.68 6.10 -3.16
CA LEU A 121 -11.38 6.18 -3.83
C LEU A 121 -11.07 4.92 -4.63
N ARG A 122 -11.37 3.72 -4.09
CA ARG A 122 -11.20 2.44 -4.82
C ARG A 122 -12.07 2.37 -6.07
N ILE A 123 -13.34 2.81 -5.97
CA ILE A 123 -14.24 2.83 -7.13
C ILE A 123 -13.67 3.74 -8.23
N LYS A 124 -13.24 4.95 -7.87
CA LYS A 124 -12.64 5.89 -8.84
C LYS A 124 -11.31 5.40 -9.43
N GLU A 125 -10.50 4.71 -8.62
CA GLU A 125 -9.26 4.09 -9.06
C GLU A 125 -9.54 3.05 -10.15
N GLU A 126 -10.51 2.16 -9.92
CA GLU A 126 -10.91 1.12 -10.87
C GLU A 126 -11.52 1.69 -12.16
N GLU A 127 -12.37 2.72 -12.03
CA GLU A 127 -12.93 3.45 -13.17
C GLU A 127 -11.84 4.09 -14.04
N LEU A 128 -10.90 4.82 -13.43
CA LEU A 128 -9.79 5.45 -14.14
C LEU A 128 -8.86 4.41 -14.76
N ARG A 129 -8.54 3.34 -14.04
CA ARG A 129 -7.73 2.23 -14.56
C ARG A 129 -8.37 1.64 -15.82
N SER A 130 -9.67 1.44 -15.82
CA SER A 130 -10.43 0.93 -16.96
C SER A 130 -10.42 1.89 -18.15
N ILE A 131 -10.58 3.19 -17.90
CA ILE A 131 -10.51 4.24 -18.92
C ILE A 131 -9.12 4.30 -19.55
N LEU A 132 -8.07 4.32 -18.73
CA LEU A 132 -6.68 4.39 -19.18
C LEU A 132 -6.34 3.17 -20.05
N LYS A 133 -6.66 1.95 -19.60
CA LYS A 133 -6.47 0.73 -20.39
C LYS A 133 -7.20 0.78 -21.74
N ARG A 134 -8.45 1.26 -21.77
CA ARG A 134 -9.20 1.41 -23.02
C ARG A 134 -8.53 2.40 -23.97
N GLN A 135 -8.08 3.54 -23.46
CA GLN A 135 -7.37 4.54 -24.27
C GLN A 135 -6.06 4.00 -24.86
N ALA A 136 -5.31 3.22 -24.09
CA ALA A 136 -4.10 2.56 -24.57
C ALA A 136 -4.42 1.57 -25.70
N TRP A 137 -5.48 0.77 -25.54
CA TRP A 137 -5.96 -0.14 -26.58
C TRP A 137 -6.40 0.58 -27.86
N GLU A 138 -7.20 1.64 -27.73
CA GLU A 138 -7.66 2.48 -28.86
C GLU A 138 -6.50 3.17 -29.60
N ASN A 139 -5.43 3.53 -28.88
CA ASN A 139 -4.22 4.11 -29.45
C ASN A 139 -3.28 3.06 -30.10
N GLY A 140 -3.69 1.80 -30.17
CA GLY A 140 -2.91 0.72 -30.79
C GLY A 140 -1.72 0.24 -29.93
N ASN A 141 -1.73 0.55 -28.63
CA ASN A 141 -0.69 0.14 -27.68
C ASN A 141 -1.33 -0.51 -26.44
N PRO A 142 -1.94 -1.71 -26.57
CA PRO A 142 -2.65 -2.39 -25.48
C PRO A 142 -1.75 -2.65 -24.26
N ASP A 143 -0.49 -2.96 -24.50
CA ASP A 143 0.46 -3.37 -23.46
C ASP A 143 1.16 -2.17 -22.81
N TYR A 144 0.77 -0.93 -23.16
CA TYR A 144 1.37 0.31 -22.66
C TYR A 144 1.41 0.37 -21.12
N TYR A 145 0.42 -0.24 -20.50
CA TYR A 145 0.21 -0.27 -19.05
C TYR A 145 0.49 -1.64 -18.43
N GLU A 146 0.85 -2.66 -19.22
CA GLU A 146 1.06 -4.04 -18.73
C GLU A 146 2.46 -4.25 -18.15
N ASP A 147 3.49 -3.65 -18.73
CA ASP A 147 4.90 -3.80 -18.29
C ASP A 147 5.38 -2.68 -17.34
N CYS A 148 4.54 -1.69 -17.11
CA CYS A 148 4.87 -0.55 -16.25
C CYS A 148 4.20 -0.76 -14.91
N ASP A 149 4.82 -1.63 -14.11
CA ASP A 149 4.41 -1.90 -12.74
C ASP A 149 4.33 -0.61 -11.91
N PHE A 150 5.15 0.40 -12.20
CA PHE A 150 5.03 1.72 -11.58
C PHE A 150 3.65 2.39 -11.78
N TRP A 151 2.93 2.12 -12.87
CA TRP A 151 1.60 2.68 -13.09
C TRP A 151 0.57 2.02 -12.17
N PHE A 152 0.58 0.69 -11.98
CA PHE A 152 -0.53 -0.06 -11.35
C PHE A 152 -0.16 -0.90 -10.12
N VAL A 153 1.12 -1.13 -9.85
CA VAL A 153 1.64 -1.87 -8.69
C VAL A 153 1.93 -0.89 -7.56
N PRO A 154 1.55 -1.20 -6.31
CA PRO A 154 1.96 -0.39 -5.16
C PRO A 154 3.49 -0.41 -5.09
N GLU A 155 4.13 0.77 -5.06
CA GLU A 155 5.56 0.89 -4.74
C GLU A 155 5.86 0.02 -3.51
N GLU A 156 6.68 -1.01 -3.68
CA GLU A 156 7.19 -1.79 -2.55
C GLU A 156 7.94 -0.85 -1.61
N GLU A 157 7.67 -1.04 -0.32
CA GLU A 157 8.08 -0.15 0.76
C GLU A 157 9.60 -0.23 0.95
N ASP A 158 10.29 0.91 0.88
CA ASP A 158 11.55 1.09 1.61
C ASP A 158 11.18 1.09 3.11
N GLU A 159 11.13 -0.11 3.68
CA GLU A 159 10.99 -0.38 5.11
C GLU A 159 12.20 0.21 5.88
N GLU A 160 12.18 1.51 6.18
CA GLU A 160 12.96 2.02 7.31
C GLU A 160 12.18 1.72 8.61
N VAL A 161 12.26 0.46 9.03
CA VAL A 161 11.85 0.02 10.36
C VAL A 161 12.86 0.49 11.39
N LEU A 162 12.75 1.77 11.78
CA LEU A 162 13.48 2.33 12.92
C LEU A 162 12.74 1.99 14.22
N TYR A 163 12.83 0.72 14.62
CA TYR A 163 12.61 0.32 16.00
C TYR A 163 13.84 0.73 16.81
N GLU A 164 13.72 1.73 17.69
CA GLU A 164 14.52 1.74 18.90
C GLU A 164 13.72 2.16 20.14
N ASP A 165 13.97 1.36 21.18
CA ASP A 165 13.76 1.55 22.61
C ASP A 165 12.32 1.41 23.16
N GLY A 166 11.99 0.45 24.02
CA GLY A 166 12.77 -0.54 24.76
C GLY A 166 11.88 -1.16 25.84
N LEU A 167 12.40 -2.20 26.48
CA LEU A 167 11.90 -2.90 27.67
C LEU A 167 11.02 -4.15 27.45
N GLY A 168 11.71 -5.29 27.44
CA GLY A 168 11.60 -6.23 28.56
C GLY A 168 10.61 -7.35 28.37
N GLY A 169 11.12 -8.53 27.99
CA GLY A 169 10.36 -9.76 27.90
C GLY A 169 9.67 -10.14 29.21
N ILE A 170 8.48 -10.74 29.06
CA ILE A 170 7.97 -11.69 30.04
C ILE A 170 7.33 -12.83 29.27
N ASP A 171 7.89 -13.99 29.57
CA ASP A 171 7.58 -15.35 29.16
C ASP A 171 6.17 -15.77 29.60
N GLY A 172 5.51 -16.58 28.75
CA GLY A 172 4.36 -17.43 29.04
C GLY A 172 3.10 -16.84 29.70
N MET A 173 1.98 -16.76 28.98
CA MET A 173 0.71 -17.25 29.54
C MET A 173 -0.32 -17.62 28.48
N GLU A 174 -0.86 -18.81 28.68
CA GLU A 174 -1.76 -19.60 27.85
C GLU A 174 -3.13 -18.95 27.61
N GLU A 175 -3.79 -19.44 26.56
CA GLU A 175 -5.20 -19.25 26.23
C GLU A 175 -6.10 -19.20 27.48
N LEU A 176 -6.87 -18.12 27.63
CA LEU A 176 -8.03 -18.12 28.51
C LEU A 176 -9.26 -17.66 27.72
N GLU A 177 -10.17 -18.61 27.57
CA GLU A 177 -11.49 -18.48 26.96
C GLU A 177 -12.26 -17.26 27.48
N ILE A 178 -12.84 -16.53 26.54
CA ILE A 178 -13.75 -15.42 26.78
C ILE A 178 -15.09 -15.99 27.24
N GLY A 179 -15.32 -15.99 28.55
CA GLY A 179 -16.64 -16.22 29.14
C GLY A 179 -17.56 -15.02 28.89
N VAL A 180 -18.57 -15.22 28.06
CA VAL A 180 -19.69 -14.29 27.82
C VAL A 180 -20.54 -14.22 29.08
N TRP A 181 -20.64 -13.03 29.71
CA TRP A 181 -21.63 -12.79 30.75
C TRP A 181 -22.86 -12.13 30.12
N SER A 182 -23.91 -12.92 29.90
CA SER A 182 -25.26 -12.43 29.62
C SER A 182 -25.88 -11.89 30.91
N ASP A 183 -26.17 -10.60 30.92
CA ASP A 183 -26.86 -9.90 31.99
C ASP A 183 -28.36 -10.27 31.96
N HIS A 184 -28.85 -10.93 33.01
CA HIS A 184 -30.28 -11.14 33.25
C HIS A 184 -30.78 -10.00 34.12
N GLY A 185 -31.48 -9.05 33.48
CA GLY A 185 -32.18 -7.96 34.17
C GLY A 185 -33.50 -8.46 34.77
N ASP A 186 -33.50 -8.68 36.08
CA ASP A 186 -34.71 -8.77 36.89
C ASP A 186 -35.50 -7.46 36.79
N THR A 187 -36.75 -7.59 36.38
CA THR A 187 -37.72 -6.48 36.28
C THR A 187 -38.65 -6.56 37.48
N GLU A 188 -38.49 -5.65 38.43
CA GLU A 188 -39.53 -5.33 39.42
C GLU A 188 -39.90 -3.84 39.29
N MET A 189 -41.08 -3.59 38.70
CA MET A 189 -42.14 -2.73 39.24
C MET A 189 -43.43 -2.95 38.44
#